data_AF-F2PU02-F1
#
_entry.id   AF-F2PU02-F1
#
_cell.length_a   1.000
_cell.length_b   1.000
_cell.length_c   1.000
_cell.angle_alpha   90.00
_cell.angle_beta   90.00
_cell.angle_gamma   90.00
#
_symmetry.space_group_name_H-M   'P 1'
#
loop_
_entity.id
_entity.type
_entity.pdbx_description
1 polymer ?
#
loop_
_entity_poly.entity_id
_entity_poly.type
_entity_poly.pdbx_seq_one_letter_code
_entity_poly.pdbx_strand_id
1 'polypeptide(L)'
;MKSSILASAAILAASLEPVAALSEPLQNILINTDRSPIYRYPTDVTRGIIPIPVHSHNDYWRDVPFYTALSAGCISIEADVFLFNDTLYVGHEESALTKERTLQSLYIEPLMSVLKKTNPKSPFVSGPTRHGVFDASSGQTLYLWIDVKNNGEKAWPHIVKALQPLRDANYLTKVQNNETFVPGPVTVIGTGGTPLSQVVSAADRDYFYDGPLKDLT
;
A
#
# COMPACT_ATOMS: atom_id res chain seq x y z
N MET A 1 16.44 -31.27 -46.15
CA MET A 1 17.62 -30.68 -45.49
C MET A 1 17.12 -29.72 -44.43
N LYS A 2 17.45 -29.98 -43.16
CA LYS A 2 17.10 -29.14 -42.02
C LYS A 2 17.93 -27.86 -42.09
N SER A 3 17.30 -26.68 -42.03
CA SER A 3 18.00 -25.44 -41.71
C SER A 3 17.13 -24.65 -40.74
N SER A 4 17.50 -24.76 -39.47
CA SER A 4 17.00 -24.00 -38.35
C SER A 4 17.75 -22.68 -38.27
N ILE A 5 17.08 -21.56 -38.53
CA ILE A 5 17.61 -20.23 -38.26
C ILE A 5 17.17 -19.86 -36.84
N LEU A 6 18.13 -19.94 -35.91
CA LEU A 6 18.02 -19.37 -34.57
C LEU A 6 18.12 -17.84 -34.70
N ALA A 7 17.02 -17.14 -34.45
CA ALA A 7 17.05 -15.69 -34.24
C ALA A 7 17.42 -15.43 -32.77
N SER A 8 18.64 -14.94 -32.56
CA SER A 8 19.16 -14.56 -31.24
C SER A 8 18.34 -13.43 -30.64
N ALA A 9 17.80 -13.65 -29.44
CA ALA A 9 17.27 -12.59 -28.60
C ALA A 9 18.44 -11.73 -28.11
N ALA A 10 18.52 -10.49 -28.57
CA ALA A 10 19.44 -9.50 -28.03
C ALA A 10 18.93 -9.06 -26.65
N ILE A 11 19.57 -9.55 -25.59
CA ILE A 11 19.35 -9.05 -24.23
C ILE A 11 20.04 -7.69 -24.16
N LEU A 12 19.24 -6.63 -24.00
CA LEU A 12 19.72 -5.29 -23.71
C LEU A 12 20.26 -5.30 -22.27
N ALA A 13 21.56 -5.53 -22.11
CA ALA A 13 22.23 -5.36 -20.82
C ALA A 13 22.23 -3.86 -20.49
N ALA A 14 21.40 -3.44 -19.53
CA ALA A 14 21.53 -2.14 -18.92
C ALA A 14 22.92 -2.06 -18.27
N SER A 15 23.74 -1.13 -18.74
CA SER A 15 25.07 -0.87 -18.19
C SER A 15 24.90 -0.33 -16.76
N LEU A 16 25.10 -1.19 -15.77
CA LEU A 16 25.34 -0.77 -14.40
C LEU A 16 26.67 0.00 -14.39
N GLU A 17 26.63 1.26 -13.98
CA GLU A 17 27.83 2.01 -13.59
C GLU A 17 28.70 1.14 -12.66
N PRO A 18 30.04 1.17 -12.78
CA PRO A 18 30.89 0.33 -11.95
C PRO A 18 30.79 0.85 -10.51
N VAL A 19 29.96 0.18 -9.71
CA VAL A 19 30.11 0.18 -8.25
C VAL A 19 31.60 -0.08 -8.01
N ALA A 20 32.31 0.85 -7.38
CA ALA A 20 33.71 0.69 -7.05
C ALA A 20 33.91 -0.74 -6.54
N ALA A 21 34.65 -1.56 -7.30
CA ALA A 21 34.68 -2.99 -7.09
C ALA A 21 35.11 -3.22 -5.64
N LEU A 22 34.23 -3.85 -4.86
CA LEU A 22 34.46 -4.15 -3.44
C LEU A 22 35.84 -4.82 -3.30
N SER A 23 36.56 -4.62 -2.19
CA SER A 23 37.86 -5.26 -2.01
C SER A 23 37.74 -6.79 -2.11
N GLU A 24 38.75 -7.47 -2.67
CA GLU A 24 38.74 -8.94 -2.80
C GLU A 24 38.42 -9.65 -1.46
N PRO A 25 38.95 -9.24 -0.29
CA PRO A 25 38.56 -9.83 0.99
C PRO A 25 37.07 -9.67 1.29
N LEU A 26 36.48 -8.50 0.99
CA LEU A 26 35.06 -8.25 1.23
C LEU A 26 34.19 -9.09 0.28
N GLN A 27 34.57 -9.20 -0.99
CA GLN A 27 33.90 -10.09 -1.94
C GLN A 27 33.95 -11.56 -1.46
N ASN A 28 35.11 -12.00 -0.97
CA ASN A 28 35.29 -13.36 -0.44
C ASN A 28 34.39 -13.63 0.78
N ILE A 29 34.21 -12.65 1.67
CA ILE A 29 33.29 -12.75 2.81
C ILE A 29 31.83 -12.84 2.35
N LEU A 30 31.43 -12.00 1.39
CA LEU A 30 30.05 -11.98 0.89
C LEU A 30 29.66 -13.27 0.16
N ILE A 31 30.58 -13.85 -0.62
CA ILE A 31 30.34 -15.09 -1.38
C ILE A 31 30.35 -16.32 -0.46
N ASN A 32 31.21 -16.34 0.55
CA ASN A 32 31.36 -17.49 1.47
C ASN A 32 30.56 -17.35 2.78
N THR A 33 29.58 -16.44 2.83
CA THR A 33 28.68 -16.33 3.96
C THR A 33 27.86 -17.61 4.12
N ASP A 34 27.77 -18.12 5.35
CA ASP A 34 27.05 -19.36 5.70
C ASP A 34 25.51 -19.26 5.59
N ARG A 35 25.00 -18.06 5.25
CA ARG A 35 23.58 -17.69 5.17
C ARG A 35 22.81 -18.04 6.44
N SER A 36 23.51 -18.07 7.57
CA SER A 36 22.89 -18.34 8.87
C SER A 36 21.87 -17.26 9.23
N PRO A 37 20.93 -17.55 10.15
CA PRO A 37 19.88 -16.61 10.52
C PRO A 37 20.38 -15.25 11.02
N ILE A 38 21.64 -15.14 11.45
CA ILE A 38 22.23 -13.88 11.93
C ILE A 38 22.29 -12.79 10.85
N TYR A 39 22.29 -13.19 9.57
CA TYR A 39 22.33 -12.26 8.43
C TYR A 39 20.94 -11.92 7.88
N ARG A 40 19.87 -12.53 8.42
CA ARG A 40 18.49 -12.21 8.06
C ARG A 40 17.94 -11.15 8.99
N TYR A 41 17.48 -10.04 8.44
CA TYR A 41 16.78 -9.03 9.23
C TYR A 41 15.27 -9.35 9.24
N PRO A 42 14.61 -9.38 10.40
CA PRO A 42 13.23 -9.88 10.48
C PRO A 42 12.18 -9.09 9.67
N THR A 43 12.41 -7.81 9.39
CA THR A 43 11.46 -6.89 8.72
C THR A 43 11.98 -6.36 7.37
N ASP A 44 12.80 -7.13 6.65
CA ASP A 44 13.48 -6.68 5.43
C ASP A 44 12.62 -6.56 4.16
N VAL A 45 11.30 -6.77 4.23
CA VAL A 45 10.39 -6.76 3.07
C VAL A 45 10.44 -5.46 2.27
N THR A 46 10.67 -4.33 2.92
CA THR A 46 10.81 -3.01 2.28
C THR A 46 12.19 -2.38 2.51
N ARG A 47 13.20 -3.21 2.80
CA ARG A 47 14.58 -2.75 2.96
C ARG A 47 15.03 -1.98 1.71
N GLY A 48 15.60 -0.80 1.93
CA GLY A 48 16.15 0.04 0.87
C GLY A 48 15.11 0.91 0.15
N ILE A 49 13.82 0.78 0.49
CA ILE A 49 12.78 1.67 -0.02
C ILE A 49 12.72 2.89 0.90
N ILE A 50 13.08 4.05 0.36
CA ILE A 50 13.00 5.33 1.07
C ILE A 50 11.66 5.99 0.76
N PRO A 51 10.84 6.33 1.77
CA PRO A 51 9.58 7.02 1.51
C PRO A 51 9.85 8.41 0.92
N ILE A 52 9.07 8.77 -0.09
CA ILE A 52 9.07 10.06 -0.76
C ILE A 52 7.66 10.65 -0.72
N PRO A 53 7.51 11.98 -0.61
CA PRO A 53 6.21 12.65 -0.53
C PRO A 53 5.52 12.71 -1.90
N VAL A 54 5.28 11.55 -2.50
CA VAL A 54 4.66 11.38 -3.82
C VAL A 54 3.34 10.63 -3.65
N HIS A 55 2.34 11.12 -4.36
CA HIS A 55 1.05 10.48 -4.52
C HIS A 55 1.01 9.71 -5.84
N SER A 56 0.82 8.39 -5.75
CA SER A 56 0.64 7.50 -6.89
C SER A 56 -0.82 7.56 -7.33
N HIS A 57 -1.17 8.64 -8.03
CA HIS A 57 -2.52 8.82 -8.56
C HIS A 57 -2.86 7.73 -9.57
N ASN A 58 -4.08 7.21 -9.52
CA ASN A 58 -4.54 6.10 -10.36
C ASN A 58 -3.60 4.89 -10.38
N ASP A 59 -3.00 4.52 -9.25
CA ASP A 59 -2.02 3.43 -9.22
C ASP A 59 -2.61 2.07 -9.64
N TYR A 60 -3.94 1.92 -9.58
CA TYR A 60 -4.64 0.75 -10.11
C TYR A 60 -4.40 0.52 -11.61
N TRP A 61 -3.93 1.49 -12.39
CA TRP A 61 -3.51 1.28 -13.79
C TRP A 61 -2.25 0.43 -13.93
N ARG A 62 -1.46 0.25 -12.86
CA ARG A 62 -0.24 -0.54 -12.90
C ARG A 62 -0.54 -2.03 -12.83
N ASP A 63 0.36 -2.84 -13.36
CA ASP A 63 0.24 -4.31 -13.34
C ASP A 63 0.14 -4.85 -11.92
N VAL A 64 0.89 -4.25 -10.98
CA VAL A 64 0.89 -4.60 -9.55
C VAL A 64 0.71 -3.32 -8.71
N PRO A 65 -0.51 -2.78 -8.59
CA PRO A 65 -0.80 -1.41 -8.12
C PRO A 65 -0.07 -0.99 -6.84
N PHE A 66 -0.48 -1.56 -5.69
CA PHE A 66 0.08 -1.28 -4.38
C PHE A 66 1.60 -1.49 -4.32
N TYR A 67 2.09 -2.63 -4.82
CA TYR A 67 3.52 -2.97 -4.71
C TYR A 67 4.40 -2.10 -5.60
N THR A 68 3.92 -1.67 -6.76
CA THR A 68 4.68 -0.78 -7.65
C THR A 68 4.85 0.59 -6.99
N ALA A 69 3.77 1.17 -6.45
CA ALA A 69 3.83 2.43 -5.72
C ALA A 69 4.73 2.34 -4.48
N LEU A 70 4.58 1.26 -3.70
CA LEU A 70 5.42 0.99 -2.53
C LEU A 70 6.90 0.88 -2.91
N SER A 71 7.24 0.14 -3.98
CA SER A 71 8.63 -0.03 -4.43
C SER A 71 9.29 1.28 -4.85
N ALA A 72 8.51 2.24 -5.31
CA ALA A 72 8.97 3.59 -5.66
C ALA A 72 9.04 4.55 -4.46
N GLY A 73 8.65 4.12 -3.26
CA GLY A 73 8.65 4.94 -2.06
C GLY A 73 7.41 5.84 -1.89
N CYS A 74 6.37 5.71 -2.71
CA CYS A 74 5.20 6.60 -2.63
C CYS A 74 4.49 6.44 -1.29
N ILE A 75 4.38 7.52 -0.51
CA ILE A 75 3.66 7.51 0.78
C ILE A 75 2.14 7.65 0.62
N SER A 76 1.66 7.86 -0.60
CA SER A 76 0.25 8.12 -0.89
C SER A 76 -0.16 7.41 -2.18
N ILE A 77 -1.32 6.76 -2.17
CA ILE A 77 -1.84 5.92 -3.27
C ILE A 77 -3.35 6.11 -3.39
N GLU A 78 -3.95 5.81 -4.55
CA GLU A 78 -5.36 6.07 -4.84
C GLU A 78 -6.05 4.92 -5.60
N ALA A 79 -7.22 4.54 -5.10
CA ALA A 79 -8.11 3.57 -5.74
C ALA A 79 -9.41 4.24 -6.21
N ASP A 80 -9.72 4.12 -7.52
CA ASP A 80 -11.04 4.40 -8.07
C ASP A 80 -11.98 3.23 -7.77
N VAL A 81 -13.03 3.45 -6.98
CA VAL A 81 -13.89 2.39 -6.45
C VAL A 81 -15.33 2.52 -6.94
N PHE A 82 -15.83 1.42 -7.50
CA PHE A 82 -17.22 1.24 -7.92
C PHE A 82 -17.90 0.16 -7.07
N LEU A 83 -19.11 0.43 -6.58
CA LEU A 83 -19.97 -0.58 -5.95
C LEU A 83 -20.89 -1.24 -6.98
N PHE A 84 -20.82 -2.57 -7.07
CA PHE A 84 -21.78 -3.40 -7.79
C PHE A 84 -22.09 -4.67 -7.00
N ASN A 85 -23.38 -4.96 -6.76
CA ASN A 85 -23.83 -6.16 -6.03
C ASN A 85 -23.05 -6.40 -4.73
N ASP A 86 -22.99 -5.37 -3.88
CA ASP A 86 -22.29 -5.36 -2.58
C ASP A 86 -20.76 -5.60 -2.64
N THR A 87 -20.18 -5.60 -3.85
CA THR A 87 -18.74 -5.77 -4.08
C THR A 87 -18.12 -4.47 -4.57
N LEU A 88 -16.96 -4.12 -4.01
CA LEU A 88 -16.19 -2.93 -4.36
C LEU A 88 -15.12 -3.27 -5.40
N TYR A 89 -15.40 -2.94 -6.66
CA TYR A 89 -14.50 -3.12 -7.80
C TYR A 89 -13.63 -1.90 -8.02
N VAL A 90 -12.45 -2.11 -8.64
CA VAL A 90 -11.48 -1.04 -8.90
C VAL A 90 -11.16 -0.94 -10.39
N GLY A 91 -11.24 0.27 -10.92
CA GLY A 91 -10.89 0.62 -12.29
C GLY A 91 -11.24 2.08 -12.59
N HIS A 92 -10.75 2.62 -13.71
CA HIS A 92 -11.02 4.02 -14.07
C HIS A 92 -12.45 4.24 -14.56
N GLU A 93 -12.92 3.27 -15.34
CA GLU A 93 -14.23 3.26 -15.98
C GLU A 93 -14.87 1.89 -15.77
N GLU A 94 -16.20 1.81 -15.84
CA GLU A 94 -16.94 0.57 -15.60
C GLU A 94 -16.53 -0.57 -16.56
N SER A 95 -16.13 -0.25 -17.79
CA SER A 95 -15.66 -1.23 -18.79
C SER A 95 -14.30 -1.84 -18.48
N ALA A 96 -13.52 -1.24 -17.56
CA ALA A 96 -12.23 -1.76 -17.11
C ALA A 96 -12.35 -2.64 -15.85
N LEU A 97 -13.56 -2.81 -15.32
CA LEU A 97 -13.79 -3.63 -14.14
C LEU A 97 -13.72 -5.12 -14.49
N THR A 98 -13.13 -5.89 -13.58
CA THR A 98 -13.08 -7.35 -13.66
C THR A 98 -13.41 -7.93 -12.29
N LYS A 99 -13.85 -9.20 -12.23
CA LYS A 99 -14.30 -9.81 -10.98
C LYS A 99 -13.19 -9.93 -9.95
N GLU A 100 -11.96 -10.04 -10.41
CA GLU A 100 -10.76 -10.27 -9.60
C GLU A 100 -10.18 -8.95 -9.06
N ARG A 101 -10.52 -7.81 -9.66
CA ARG A 101 -9.98 -6.49 -9.32
C ARG A 101 -10.91 -5.75 -8.37
N THR A 102 -10.73 -6.03 -7.08
CA THR A 102 -11.52 -5.45 -5.99
C THR A 102 -10.65 -4.57 -5.09
N LEU A 103 -11.27 -3.69 -4.31
CA LEU A 103 -10.56 -2.92 -3.28
C LEU A 103 -9.81 -3.85 -2.31
N GLN A 104 -10.42 -4.99 -1.99
CA GLN A 104 -9.85 -6.00 -1.11
C GLN A 104 -8.56 -6.60 -1.70
N SER A 105 -8.64 -7.11 -2.94
CA SER A 105 -7.54 -7.85 -3.59
C SER A 105 -6.37 -6.96 -4.01
N LEU A 106 -6.63 -5.72 -4.40
CA LEU A 106 -5.60 -4.81 -4.90
C LEU A 106 -4.95 -3.94 -3.82
N TYR A 107 -5.67 -3.64 -2.73
CA TYR A 107 -5.20 -2.70 -1.71
C TYR A 107 -5.20 -3.27 -0.30
N ILE A 108 -6.35 -3.71 0.22
CA ILE A 108 -6.46 -4.09 1.63
C ILE A 108 -5.58 -5.31 1.96
N GLU A 109 -5.64 -6.37 1.15
CA GLU A 109 -4.84 -7.59 1.40
C GLU A 109 -3.34 -7.37 1.19
N PRO A 110 -2.88 -6.73 0.09
CA PRO A 110 -1.47 -6.39 -0.08
C PRO A 110 -0.91 -5.52 1.06
N LEU A 111 -1.67 -4.51 1.50
CA LEU A 111 -1.31 -3.64 2.60
C LEU A 111 -1.19 -4.39 3.92
N MET A 112 -2.20 -5.20 4.26
CA MET A 112 -2.17 -6.08 5.44
C MET A 112 -0.99 -7.06 5.40
N SER A 113 -0.66 -7.60 4.23
CA SER A 113 0.47 -8.52 4.02
C SER A 113 1.81 -7.84 4.32
N VAL A 114 2.00 -6.58 3.92
CA VAL A 114 3.21 -5.81 4.23
C VAL A 114 3.26 -5.44 5.70
N LEU A 115 2.17 -4.89 6.25
CA LEU A 115 2.12 -4.48 7.67
C LEU A 115 2.37 -5.65 8.63
N LYS A 116 1.88 -6.85 8.33
CA LYS A 116 2.19 -8.06 9.13
C LYS A 116 3.67 -8.43 9.07
N LYS A 117 4.33 -8.25 7.92
CA LYS A 117 5.76 -8.52 7.75
C LYS A 117 6.65 -7.46 8.41
N THR A 118 6.19 -6.21 8.51
CA THR A 118 6.90 -5.14 9.24
C THR A 118 6.61 -5.13 10.74
N ASN A 119 5.64 -5.93 11.20
CA ASN A 119 5.26 -6.06 12.60
C ASN A 119 5.21 -7.53 13.08
N PRO A 120 6.32 -8.30 13.00
CA PRO A 120 6.36 -9.67 13.48
C PRO A 120 6.30 -9.76 15.00
N LYS A 121 5.85 -10.90 15.52
CA LYS A 121 5.99 -11.19 16.96
C LYS A 121 7.48 -11.28 17.31
N SER A 122 7.88 -10.60 18.37
CA SER A 122 9.26 -10.56 18.84
C SER A 122 9.30 -10.85 20.34
N PRO A 123 10.22 -11.71 20.83
CA PRO A 123 10.41 -11.93 22.27
C PRO A 123 10.96 -10.69 22.98
N PHE A 124 11.40 -9.67 22.23
CA PHE A 124 12.01 -8.45 22.76
C PHE A 124 10.99 -7.31 22.98
N VAL A 125 9.72 -7.49 22.59
CA VAL A 125 8.68 -6.46 22.73
C VAL A 125 7.45 -7.05 23.42
N SER A 126 7.04 -6.46 24.54
CA SER A 126 5.84 -6.85 25.29
C SER A 126 4.60 -6.16 24.71
N GLY A 127 4.24 -6.46 23.47
CA GLY A 127 3.04 -5.90 22.83
C GLY A 127 3.10 -5.86 21.30
N PRO A 128 1.97 -5.51 20.64
CA PRO A 128 1.96 -5.33 19.19
C PRO A 128 2.77 -4.09 18.80
N THR A 129 3.61 -4.23 17.77
CA THR A 129 4.23 -3.07 17.12
C THR A 129 3.26 -2.46 16.10
N ARG A 130 3.43 -1.17 15.83
CA ARG A 130 2.60 -0.38 14.90
C ARG A 130 3.45 0.35 13.86
N HIS A 131 4.44 -0.34 13.30
CA HIS A 131 5.26 0.18 12.21
C HIS A 131 4.45 0.28 10.92
N GLY A 132 4.73 1.32 10.15
CA GLY A 132 4.24 1.53 8.79
C GLY A 132 4.82 0.53 7.78
N VAL A 133 4.59 0.83 6.51
CA VAL A 133 5.01 -0.03 5.39
C VAL A 133 6.49 0.13 5.01
N PHE A 134 7.15 1.20 5.48
CA PHE A 134 8.54 1.51 5.16
C PHE A 134 9.46 1.15 6.33
N ASP A 135 10.32 0.13 6.15
CA ASP A 135 11.31 -0.26 7.16
C ASP A 135 12.31 0.88 7.45
N ALA A 136 12.68 1.65 6.42
CA ALA A 136 13.57 2.82 6.54
C ALA A 136 12.96 4.01 7.33
N SER A 137 11.64 4.03 7.52
CA SER A 137 10.94 5.04 8.31
C SER A 137 9.65 4.45 8.87
N SER A 138 9.78 3.70 9.96
CA SER A 138 8.69 2.91 10.53
C SER A 138 7.49 3.74 11.04
N GLY A 139 7.66 5.04 11.25
CA GLY A 139 6.57 5.96 11.62
C GLY A 139 5.80 6.57 10.44
N GLN A 140 6.27 6.39 9.20
CA GLN A 140 5.64 6.98 8.02
C GLN A 140 4.28 6.32 7.76
N THR A 141 3.21 7.12 7.83
CA THR A 141 1.86 6.68 7.44
C THR A 141 1.77 6.53 5.93
N LEU A 142 1.02 5.53 5.47
CA LEU A 142 0.58 5.43 4.09
C LEU A 142 -0.81 6.07 3.97
N TYR A 143 -0.95 7.03 3.06
CA TYR A 143 -2.25 7.61 2.72
C TYR A 143 -2.92 6.76 1.65
N LEU A 144 -4.05 6.14 1.99
CA LEU A 144 -4.89 5.40 1.05
C LEU A 144 -6.10 6.27 0.70
N TRP A 145 -6.10 6.78 -0.53
CA TRP A 145 -7.20 7.54 -1.09
C TRP A 145 -8.19 6.60 -1.75
N ILE A 146 -9.47 6.79 -1.46
CA ILE A 146 -10.58 6.01 -2.03
C ILE A 146 -11.49 7.00 -2.76
N ASP A 147 -11.36 7.06 -4.08
CA ASP A 147 -12.22 7.86 -4.93
C ASP A 147 -13.49 7.05 -5.27
N VAL A 148 -14.63 7.49 -4.72
CA VAL A 148 -15.91 6.80 -4.89
C VAL A 148 -16.56 7.22 -6.21
N LYS A 149 -16.62 6.31 -7.18
CA LYS A 149 -17.07 6.62 -8.54
C LYS A 149 -18.56 6.48 -8.78
N ASN A 150 -19.28 5.70 -7.96
CA ASN A 150 -20.72 5.56 -8.09
C ASN A 150 -21.42 5.43 -6.73
N ASN A 151 -22.65 5.96 -6.67
CA ASN A 151 -23.60 5.77 -5.58
C ASN A 151 -22.99 5.89 -4.16
N GLY A 152 -22.37 7.04 -3.86
CA GLY A 152 -21.63 7.30 -2.63
C GLY A 152 -22.32 6.85 -1.34
N GLU A 153 -23.60 7.20 -1.19
CA GLU A 153 -24.42 6.84 -0.03
C GLU A 153 -24.51 5.32 0.19
N LYS A 154 -24.54 4.51 -0.87
CA LYS A 154 -24.53 3.04 -0.78
C LYS A 154 -23.13 2.45 -0.72
N ALA A 155 -22.16 3.04 -1.43
CA ALA A 155 -20.79 2.57 -1.49
C ALA A 155 -20.05 2.75 -0.16
N TRP A 156 -20.29 3.87 0.53
CA TRP A 156 -19.51 4.23 1.72
C TRP A 156 -19.61 3.21 2.87
N PRO A 157 -20.79 2.70 3.26
CA PRO A 157 -20.87 1.64 4.28
C PRO A 157 -20.10 0.37 3.91
N HIS A 158 -20.04 0.02 2.61
CA HIS A 158 -19.27 -1.12 2.12
C HIS A 158 -17.77 -0.84 2.22
N ILE A 159 -17.33 0.38 1.91
CA ILE A 159 -15.93 0.80 2.04
C ILE A 159 -15.50 0.74 3.50
N VAL A 160 -16.29 1.34 4.41
CA VAL A 160 -16.00 1.31 5.86
C VAL A 160 -15.89 -0.12 6.40
N LYS A 161 -16.73 -1.04 5.89
CA LYS A 161 -16.65 -2.48 6.19
C LYS A 161 -15.39 -3.13 5.63
N ALA A 162 -14.96 -2.78 4.42
CA ALA A 162 -13.73 -3.31 3.83
C ALA A 162 -12.46 -2.93 4.63
N LEU A 163 -12.50 -1.83 5.39
CA LEU A 163 -11.40 -1.42 6.27
C LEU A 163 -11.28 -2.26 7.57
N GLN A 164 -12.24 -3.14 7.86
CA GLN A 164 -12.27 -3.89 9.12
C GLN A 164 -10.97 -4.64 9.45
N PRO A 165 -10.26 -5.30 8.50
CA PRO A 165 -9.00 -5.97 8.80
C PRO A 165 -7.91 -5.02 9.32
N LEU A 166 -7.86 -3.78 8.81
CA LEU A 166 -6.91 -2.75 9.27
C LEU A 166 -7.31 -2.20 10.64
N ARG A 167 -8.63 -2.06 10.86
CA ARG A 167 -9.22 -1.63 12.14
C ARG A 167 -8.95 -2.63 13.25
N ASP A 168 -9.19 -3.92 13.01
CA ASP A 168 -8.95 -5.02 13.95
C ASP A 168 -7.47 -5.12 14.36
N ALA A 169 -6.56 -4.81 13.42
CA ALA A 169 -5.13 -4.75 13.67
C ALA A 169 -4.65 -3.42 14.27
N ASN A 170 -5.56 -2.47 14.52
CA ASN A 170 -5.26 -1.13 15.04
C ASN A 170 -4.22 -0.34 14.19
N TYR A 171 -4.30 -0.51 12.87
CA TYR A 171 -3.40 0.14 11.91
C TYR A 171 -3.95 1.45 11.32
N LEU A 172 -5.23 1.73 11.50
CA LEU A 172 -5.82 2.97 10.99
C LEU A 172 -5.52 4.17 11.90
N THR A 173 -5.24 5.31 11.28
CA THR A 173 -5.35 6.63 11.90
C THR A 173 -6.83 6.88 12.22
N LYS A 174 -7.12 7.39 13.42
CA LYS A 174 -8.49 7.55 13.90
C LYS A 174 -8.70 8.84 14.69
N VAL A 175 -9.95 9.26 14.74
CA VAL A 175 -10.46 10.30 15.64
C VAL A 175 -11.41 9.65 16.62
N GLN A 176 -11.29 10.02 17.90
CA GLN A 176 -12.18 9.57 18.97
C GLN A 176 -12.87 10.77 19.60
N ASN A 177 -14.18 10.64 19.86
CA ASN A 177 -15.04 11.69 20.42
C ASN A 177 -14.98 13.03 19.67
N ASN A 178 -14.73 13.01 18.36
CA ASN A 178 -14.48 14.21 17.54
C ASN A 178 -13.31 15.11 18.00
N GLU A 179 -12.44 14.63 18.89
CA GLU A 179 -11.42 15.46 19.54
C GLU A 179 -10.03 14.84 19.43
N THR A 180 -9.90 13.57 19.82
CA THR A 180 -8.59 12.93 19.95
C THR A 180 -8.15 12.30 18.64
N PHE A 181 -7.13 12.87 18.01
CA PHE A 181 -6.48 12.29 16.83
C PHE A 181 -5.40 11.28 17.24
N VAL A 182 -5.53 10.04 16.79
CA VAL A 182 -4.60 8.94 17.05
C VAL A 182 -3.97 8.49 15.73
N PRO A 183 -2.69 8.79 15.49
CA PRO A 183 -2.00 8.36 14.27
C PRO A 183 -1.91 6.83 14.14
N GLY A 184 -1.96 6.36 12.90
CA GLY A 184 -1.75 4.96 12.55
C GLY A 184 -0.85 4.79 11.31
N PRO A 185 -0.34 3.56 11.10
CA PRO A 185 0.34 3.15 9.88
C PRO A 185 -0.37 3.50 8.57
N VAL A 186 -1.71 3.61 8.59
CA VAL A 186 -2.53 3.87 7.41
C VAL A 186 -3.53 4.97 7.71
N THR A 187 -3.57 5.99 6.86
CA THR A 187 -4.59 7.05 6.91
C THR A 187 -5.49 6.91 5.69
N VAL A 188 -6.77 6.60 5.90
CA VAL A 188 -7.73 6.42 4.80
C VAL A 188 -8.51 7.70 4.56
N ILE A 189 -8.55 8.16 3.31
CA ILE A 189 -9.22 9.40 2.91
C ILE A 189 -10.22 9.05 1.81
N GLY A 190 -11.51 9.34 2.03
CA GLY A 190 -12.52 9.27 0.98
C GLY A 190 -12.54 10.56 0.17
N THR A 191 -12.61 10.44 -1.16
CA THR A 191 -12.76 11.55 -2.10
C THR A 191 -13.78 11.19 -3.20
N GLY A 192 -14.02 12.09 -4.14
CA GLY A 192 -15.00 11.92 -5.20
C GLY A 192 -16.42 11.88 -4.65
N GLY A 193 -17.15 10.79 -4.90
CA GLY A 193 -18.54 10.60 -4.45
C GLY A 193 -18.71 10.31 -2.95
N THR A 194 -17.69 10.47 -2.10
CA THR A 194 -17.80 10.22 -0.66
C THR A 194 -18.89 11.09 -0.02
N PRO A 195 -19.87 10.50 0.70
CA PRO A 195 -20.95 11.26 1.33
C PRO A 195 -20.45 11.94 2.62
N LEU A 196 -20.26 13.27 2.58
CA LEU A 196 -19.80 14.07 3.72
C LEU A 196 -20.64 13.82 4.99
N SER A 197 -21.97 13.74 4.84
CA SER A 197 -22.93 13.51 5.92
C SER A 197 -22.64 12.23 6.71
N GLN A 198 -22.25 11.14 6.05
CA GLN A 198 -21.88 9.88 6.70
C GLN A 198 -20.51 9.95 7.37
N VAL A 199 -19.61 10.82 6.90
CA VAL A 199 -18.29 10.99 7.51
C VAL A 199 -18.36 11.84 8.77
N VAL A 200 -19.03 13.00 8.72
CA VAL A 200 -19.07 13.95 9.85
C VAL A 200 -20.00 13.52 10.98
N SER A 201 -20.99 12.67 10.70
CA SER A 201 -21.89 12.13 11.72
C SER A 201 -21.21 11.10 12.63
N ALA A 202 -20.07 10.53 12.22
CA ALA A 202 -19.31 9.57 13.01
C ALA A 202 -18.33 10.28 13.97
N ALA A 203 -18.68 10.33 15.26
CA ALA A 203 -17.83 10.90 16.30
C ALA A 203 -16.53 10.11 16.51
N ASP A 204 -16.63 8.78 16.44
CA ASP A 204 -15.50 7.87 16.37
C ASP A 204 -15.38 7.37 14.94
N ARG A 205 -14.24 7.64 14.29
CA ARG A 205 -14.00 7.23 12.91
C ARG A 205 -12.53 7.02 12.64
N ASP A 206 -12.23 6.21 11.63
CA ASP A 206 -10.87 5.85 11.20
C ASP A 206 -10.67 6.04 9.69
N TYR A 207 -11.42 6.99 9.17
CA TYR A 207 -11.42 7.47 7.81
C TYR A 207 -11.68 8.98 7.82
N PHE A 208 -11.18 9.65 6.79
CA PHE A 208 -11.20 11.10 6.64
C PHE A 208 -11.86 11.48 5.32
N TYR A 209 -12.12 12.77 5.15
CA TYR A 209 -12.82 13.31 4.00
C TYR A 209 -11.93 14.31 3.27
N ASP A 210 -11.87 14.16 1.96
CA ASP A 210 -11.46 15.17 1.00
C ASP A 210 -12.66 15.46 0.09
N GLY A 211 -12.86 16.73 -0.27
CA GLY A 211 -13.97 17.09 -1.13
C GLY A 211 -14.02 18.57 -1.49
N PRO A 212 -14.94 18.94 -2.41
CA PRO A 212 -15.06 20.30 -2.88
C PRO A 212 -15.34 21.29 -1.74
N LEU A 213 -14.66 22.44 -1.74
CA LEU A 213 -14.82 23.47 -0.70
C LEU A 213 -16.28 23.91 -0.51
N LYS A 214 -17.08 23.91 -1.58
CA LYS A 214 -18.51 24.25 -1.54
C LYS A 214 -19.35 23.30 -0.68
N ASP A 215 -18.86 22.08 -0.43
CA ASP A 215 -19.57 21.06 0.33
C ASP A 215 -19.20 21.16 1.83
N LEU A 216 -18.20 21.98 2.20
CA LEU A 216 -17.69 22.13 3.57
C LEU A 216 -18.29 23.31 4.37
N THR A 217 -19.43 23.85 3.91
CA THR A 217 -20.07 25.04 4.50
C THR A 217 -21.11 24.70 5.56
#